data_AF-A0A1A3SVX6-F1
#
_entry.id   AF-A0A1A3SVX6-F1
#
_cell.length_a   1.000
_cell.length_b   1.000
_cell.length_c   1.000
_cell.angle_alpha   90.00
_cell.angle_beta   90.00
_cell.angle_gamma   90.00
#
_symmetry.space_group_name_H-M   'P 1'
#
loop_
_entity.id
_entity.type
_entity.pdbx_description
1 polymer ?
#
loop_
_entity_poly.entity_id
_entity_poly.type
_entity_poly.pdbx_seq_one_letter_code
_entity_poly.pdbx_strand_id
1 'polypeptide(L)'
;MRKGLLIALGVFVVLFVLLGIIGSLMPKKGKDESTANSGSTTTAVTTTTLATPPPVAAPAPTSDRPAGYVSRETWTDGPWPLTVDEAVLECQGDNLVTITAGESKYALNAAANAQTDLPDYADAIGVPDPAKPDFHLDAKPLIQRGLALCGTSAPSPAPTGGSNRPAGLVERETWTDGRWPFTVDSATLFCTKGADGERVTVVANREMYALNGTAKSAKLWPPFDPIWADDPKAPGLKINVGPMIERGLALCKG
;
A
#
# COMPACT_ATOMS: atom_id res chain seq x y z
N MET A 1 -46.85 42.64 -7.18
CA MET A 1 -47.97 42.87 -6.25
C MET A 1 -48.69 41.56 -6.02
N ARG A 2 -48.82 41.14 -4.74
CA ARG A 2 -49.85 40.25 -4.14
C ARG A 2 -49.87 38.77 -4.59
N LYS A 3 -49.98 37.74 -3.75
CA LYS A 3 -50.17 37.48 -2.30
C LYS A 3 -49.96 35.94 -2.16
N GLY A 4 -49.20 35.40 -1.18
CA GLY A 4 -49.67 34.84 0.12
C GLY A 4 -50.53 33.57 -0.03
N LEU A 5 -50.58 32.54 0.84
CA LEU A 5 -50.03 32.15 2.14
C LEU A 5 -50.76 30.81 2.50
N LEU A 6 -50.27 30.07 3.52
CA LEU A 6 -50.91 29.01 4.36
C LEU A 6 -50.55 27.55 3.97
N ILE A 7 -49.68 26.83 4.71
CA ILE A 7 -49.78 26.25 6.09
C ILE A 7 -50.88 25.19 6.21
N ALA A 8 -50.47 23.93 6.44
CA ALA A 8 -51.23 22.95 7.22
C ALA A 8 -50.29 22.02 8.01
N LEU A 9 -50.41 22.11 9.32
CA LEU A 9 -49.87 21.21 10.36
C LEU A 9 -50.60 19.86 10.35
N GLY A 10 -49.94 18.79 10.83
CA GLY A 10 -50.61 17.53 11.15
C GLY A 10 -49.70 16.49 11.80
N VAL A 11 -49.53 16.59 13.13
CA VAL A 11 -48.90 15.61 14.03
C VAL A 11 -49.98 14.66 14.57
N PHE A 12 -49.76 13.34 14.63
CA PHE A 12 -50.41 12.37 15.55
C PHE A 12 -49.62 11.04 15.47
N VAL A 13 -48.72 10.70 16.41
CA VAL A 13 -48.93 10.03 17.72
C VAL A 13 -49.71 8.71 17.61
N VAL A 14 -49.01 7.57 17.76
CA VAL A 14 -49.53 6.39 18.48
C VAL A 14 -48.38 5.79 19.32
N LEU A 15 -48.68 5.64 20.61
CA LEU A 15 -47.87 5.21 21.73
C LEU A 15 -48.55 3.97 22.35
N PHE A 16 -47.76 3.17 23.08
CA PHE A 16 -48.12 2.09 24.03
C PHE A 16 -48.46 0.70 23.49
N VAL A 17 -47.63 -0.29 23.87
CA VAL A 17 -47.98 -1.22 24.96
C VAL A 17 -46.76 -1.50 25.83
N LEU A 18 -46.94 -1.29 27.13
CA LEU A 18 -46.05 -1.53 28.25
C LEU A 18 -46.76 -2.59 29.13
N LEU A 19 -46.01 -3.55 29.70
CA LEU A 19 -46.25 -4.32 30.94
C LEU A 19 -45.05 -5.30 31.01
N GLY A 20 -44.04 -5.10 31.86
CA GLY A 20 -44.06 -5.15 33.33
C GLY A 20 -43.86 -6.62 33.78
N ILE A 21 -43.07 -7.01 34.78
CA ILE A 21 -42.94 -6.49 36.15
C ILE A 21 -41.84 -7.30 36.90
N ILE A 22 -40.87 -6.59 37.50
CA ILE A 22 -40.26 -6.69 38.87
C ILE A 22 -39.42 -7.90 39.33
N GLY A 23 -38.27 -7.57 39.96
CA GLY A 23 -37.77 -8.24 41.18
C GLY A 23 -36.23 -8.35 41.26
N SER A 24 -35.48 -7.30 41.60
CA SER A 24 -35.02 -6.92 42.97
C SER A 24 -33.72 -7.59 43.49
N LEU A 25 -32.83 -6.69 43.94
CA LEU A 25 -31.88 -6.79 45.08
C LEU A 25 -30.49 -7.45 44.89
N MET A 26 -29.48 -6.54 44.83
CA MET A 26 -28.08 -6.69 45.26
C MET A 26 -27.96 -6.98 46.78
N PRO A 27 -26.76 -6.99 47.41
CA PRO A 27 -25.52 -7.74 47.14
C PRO A 27 -25.02 -8.48 48.40
N LYS A 28 -24.04 -9.39 48.31
CA LYS A 28 -23.18 -9.71 49.47
C LYS A 28 -21.71 -9.90 49.10
N LYS A 29 -20.91 -9.11 49.82
CA LYS A 29 -19.45 -9.06 49.89
C LYS A 29 -19.01 -9.87 51.13
N GLY A 30 -17.96 -10.67 51.00
CA GLY A 30 -17.27 -11.39 52.09
C GLY A 30 -16.37 -12.44 51.45
N LYS A 31 -15.06 -12.21 51.31
CA LYS A 31 -14.00 -12.29 52.33
C LYS A 31 -13.75 -13.76 52.70
N ASP A 32 -12.71 -14.35 52.11
CA ASP A 32 -12.02 -15.49 52.69
C ASP A 32 -10.50 -15.30 52.53
N GLU A 33 -9.86 -15.26 53.68
CA GLU A 33 -8.42 -15.14 53.92
C GLU A 33 -7.91 -16.54 54.30
N SER A 34 -6.86 -16.97 53.59
CA SER A 34 -5.76 -17.86 53.99
C SER A 34 -5.94 -18.79 55.22
N THR A 35 -5.56 -20.07 55.05
CA THR A 35 -4.34 -20.69 55.66
C THR A 35 -4.48 -22.21 55.91
N ALA A 36 -3.52 -22.95 55.33
CA ALA A 36 -2.82 -24.15 55.84
C ALA A 36 -3.55 -25.47 56.21
N ASN A 37 -3.20 -26.50 55.41
CA ASN A 37 -2.31 -27.62 55.77
C ASN A 37 -2.88 -28.99 56.24
N SER A 38 -2.39 -30.02 55.53
CA SER A 38 -1.97 -31.38 55.93
C SER A 38 -2.98 -32.51 56.17
N GLY A 39 -2.78 -33.60 55.40
CA GLY A 39 -3.19 -34.96 55.76
C GLY A 39 -3.06 -35.98 54.61
N SER A 40 -1.92 -36.69 54.52
CA SER A 40 -1.60 -37.87 53.67
C SER A 40 -2.74 -38.89 53.51
N THR A 41 -2.87 -39.70 52.45
CA THR A 41 -1.96 -40.82 52.09
C THR A 41 -2.40 -41.51 50.78
N THR A 42 -1.43 -42.07 50.06
CA THR A 42 -1.51 -43.25 49.14
C THR A 42 -1.47 -42.99 47.63
N THR A 43 -0.25 -42.88 47.13
CA THR A 43 0.35 -43.68 46.05
C THR A 43 -0.47 -43.98 44.78
N ALA A 44 -0.17 -43.22 43.72
CA ALA A 44 0.08 -43.79 42.38
C ALA A 44 1.11 -42.90 41.67
N VAL A 45 2.35 -43.38 41.61
CA VAL A 45 3.45 -42.74 40.87
C VAL A 45 3.24 -43.07 39.40
N THR A 46 2.61 -42.16 38.66
CA THR A 46 2.74 -42.13 37.20
C THR A 46 3.95 -41.26 36.90
N THR A 47 5.03 -41.88 36.43
CA THR A 47 6.18 -41.17 35.86
C THR A 47 5.72 -40.40 34.62
N THR A 48 5.28 -39.16 34.82
CA THR A 48 5.19 -38.17 33.75
C THR A 48 6.61 -37.69 33.49
N THR A 49 7.23 -38.26 32.47
CA THR A 49 8.44 -37.72 31.84
C THR A 49 8.21 -36.23 31.59
N LEU A 50 9.04 -35.36 32.20
CA LEU A 50 9.14 -33.96 31.83
C LEU A 50 9.44 -33.90 30.34
N ALA A 51 8.44 -33.56 29.54
CA ALA A 51 8.66 -33.11 28.18
C ALA A 51 9.56 -31.87 28.28
N THR A 52 10.80 -32.00 27.85
CA THR A 52 11.66 -30.87 27.55
C THR A 52 10.84 -29.88 26.71
N PRO A 53 10.78 -28.57 27.05
CA PRO A 53 10.20 -27.61 26.12
C PRO A 53 10.91 -27.80 24.77
N PRO A 54 10.20 -27.81 23.63
CA PRO A 54 10.85 -27.91 22.34
C PRO A 54 11.97 -26.86 22.30
N PRO A 55 13.17 -27.19 21.79
CA PRO A 55 14.20 -26.19 21.62
C PRO A 55 13.56 -25.04 20.85
N VAL A 56 13.61 -23.83 21.43
CA VAL A 56 13.26 -22.59 20.75
C VAL A 56 13.92 -22.71 19.37
N ALA A 57 13.09 -22.78 18.33
CA ALA A 57 13.58 -22.99 16.98
C ALA A 57 14.67 -21.94 16.72
N ALA A 58 15.87 -22.41 16.36
CA ALA A 58 16.94 -21.52 15.94
C ALA A 58 16.39 -20.58 14.85
N PRO A 59 16.76 -19.29 14.85
CA PRO A 59 16.35 -18.39 13.79
C PRO A 59 16.75 -18.99 12.43
N ALA A 60 15.82 -18.98 11.48
CA ALA A 60 16.01 -19.50 10.13
C ALA A 60 17.28 -18.89 9.49
N PRO A 61 17.96 -19.63 8.58
CA PRO A 61 19.20 -19.17 7.97
C PRO A 61 19.01 -17.82 7.26
N THR A 62 19.92 -16.89 7.53
CA THR A 62 19.97 -15.48 7.08
C THR A 62 20.22 -15.29 5.58
N SER A 63 20.23 -16.34 4.76
CA SER A 63 20.74 -16.28 3.38
C SER A 63 19.70 -16.01 2.29
N ASP A 64 18.40 -16.04 2.60
CA ASP A 64 17.33 -15.77 1.61
C ASP A 64 16.66 -14.39 1.78
N ARG A 65 17.20 -13.50 2.62
CA ARG A 65 16.57 -12.19 2.85
C ARG A 65 16.75 -11.29 1.62
N PRO A 66 15.65 -10.73 1.08
CA PRO A 66 15.72 -9.87 -0.09
C PRO A 66 16.54 -8.61 0.20
N ALA A 67 17.09 -8.02 -0.86
CA ALA A 67 17.72 -6.71 -0.77
C ALA A 67 16.72 -5.70 -0.16
N GLY A 68 17.20 -4.86 0.75
CA GLY A 68 16.37 -3.88 1.46
C GLY A 68 15.58 -4.44 2.65
N TYR A 69 15.74 -5.72 3.02
CA TYR A 69 15.17 -6.25 4.25
C TYR A 69 15.67 -5.48 5.49
N VAL A 70 14.75 -5.17 6.38
CA VAL A 70 15.00 -4.52 7.68
C VAL A 70 14.18 -5.20 8.77
N SER A 71 14.73 -5.35 9.98
CA SER A 71 14.00 -5.86 11.13
C SER A 71 14.31 -5.11 12.40
N ARG A 72 13.35 -5.07 13.33
CA ARG A 72 13.51 -4.52 14.67
C ARG A 72 14.72 -5.12 15.40
N GLU A 73 14.93 -6.43 15.25
CA GLU A 73 16.02 -7.16 15.89
C GLU A 73 17.41 -6.68 15.43
N THR A 74 17.55 -6.34 14.14
CA THR A 74 18.83 -5.96 13.53
C THR A 74 18.98 -4.46 13.36
N TRP A 75 18.01 -3.68 13.85
CA TRP A 75 17.95 -2.24 13.67
C TRP A 75 18.90 -1.52 14.63
N THR A 76 19.80 -0.72 14.06
CA THR A 76 20.85 0.00 14.81
C THR A 76 20.74 1.52 14.69
N ASP A 77 19.84 2.02 13.84
CA ASP A 77 19.84 3.43 13.42
C ASP A 77 18.84 4.28 14.23
N GLY A 78 18.72 3.95 15.52
CA GLY A 78 17.83 4.61 16.48
C GLY A 78 16.59 3.77 16.82
N PRO A 79 15.50 4.41 17.30
CA PRO A 79 14.25 3.71 17.57
C PRO A 79 13.69 3.04 16.31
N TRP A 80 13.13 1.85 16.45
CA TRP A 80 12.44 1.17 15.37
C TRP A 80 11.07 1.83 15.12
N PRO A 81 10.80 2.39 13.92
CA PRO A 81 9.63 3.25 13.71
C PRO A 81 8.37 2.48 13.28
N LEU A 82 8.41 1.14 13.18
CA LEU A 82 7.30 0.33 12.66
C LEU A 82 6.66 -0.55 13.75
N THR A 83 5.35 -0.72 13.67
CA THR A 83 4.60 -1.61 14.57
C THR A 83 4.89 -3.08 14.30
N VAL A 84 5.18 -3.42 13.04
CA VAL A 84 5.64 -4.74 12.60
C VAL A 84 7.11 -5.01 12.97
N ASP A 85 7.50 -6.27 13.04
CA ASP A 85 8.87 -6.67 13.43
C ASP A 85 9.86 -6.62 12.27
N GLU A 86 9.38 -6.71 11.03
CA GLU A 86 10.19 -6.74 9.82
C GLU A 86 9.45 -6.12 8.63
N ALA A 87 10.22 -5.63 7.67
CA ALA A 87 9.72 -5.09 6.42
C ALA A 87 10.81 -5.14 5.33
N VAL A 88 10.41 -4.92 4.09
CA VAL A 88 11.34 -4.84 2.94
C VAL A 88 11.24 -3.46 2.32
N LEU A 89 12.36 -2.77 2.24
CA LEU A 89 12.49 -1.49 1.57
C LEU A 89 12.76 -1.69 0.08
N GLU A 90 12.12 -0.88 -0.74
CA GLU A 90 12.40 -0.80 -2.16
C GLU A 90 12.55 0.65 -2.57
N CYS A 91 13.45 0.91 -3.51
CA CYS A 91 13.49 2.16 -4.23
C CYS A 91 13.20 1.95 -5.71
N GLN A 92 12.25 2.72 -6.24
CA GLN A 92 11.82 2.70 -7.64
C GLN A 92 12.05 4.08 -8.27
N GLY A 93 12.37 4.10 -9.57
CA GLY A 93 12.51 5.33 -10.37
C GLY A 93 13.35 6.43 -9.71
N ASP A 94 12.84 7.66 -9.75
CA ASP A 94 13.44 8.88 -9.21
C ASP A 94 13.31 9.00 -7.68
N ASN A 95 13.89 8.06 -6.94
CA ASN A 95 13.92 8.05 -5.46
C ASN A 95 12.56 7.83 -4.78
N LEU A 96 11.67 7.07 -5.41
CA LEU A 96 10.39 6.68 -4.81
C LEU A 96 10.66 5.52 -3.84
N VAL A 97 10.76 5.83 -2.55
CA VAL A 97 11.01 4.82 -1.52
C VAL A 97 9.68 4.26 -1.03
N THR A 98 9.54 2.95 -1.16
CA THR A 98 8.36 2.20 -0.72
C THR A 98 8.78 1.14 0.29
N ILE A 99 7.81 0.68 1.08
CA ILE A 99 8.04 -0.35 2.08
C ILE A 99 6.94 -1.41 1.99
N THR A 100 7.34 -2.67 1.99
CA THR A 100 6.45 -3.82 1.99
C THR A 100 6.49 -4.47 3.37
N ALA A 101 5.33 -4.59 4.02
CA ALA A 101 5.16 -5.25 5.31
C ALA A 101 4.06 -6.32 5.17
N GLY A 102 4.43 -7.59 5.36
CA GLY A 102 3.56 -8.71 5.01
C GLY A 102 3.22 -8.68 3.51
N GLU A 103 1.93 -8.68 3.17
CA GLU A 103 1.44 -8.62 1.78
C GLU A 103 1.14 -7.19 1.30
N SER A 104 1.27 -6.18 2.17
CA SER A 104 0.89 -4.80 1.86
C SER A 104 2.09 -3.92 1.55
N LYS A 105 1.93 -3.02 0.58
CA LYS A 105 2.94 -2.07 0.14
C LYS A 105 2.51 -0.63 0.40
N TYR A 106 3.43 0.18 0.89
CA TYR A 106 3.18 1.55 1.33
C TYR A 106 4.22 2.50 0.77
N ALA A 107 3.84 3.76 0.59
CA ALA A 107 4.76 4.85 0.33
C ALA A 107 5.50 5.22 1.64
N LEU A 108 6.83 5.23 1.61
CA LEU A 108 7.65 5.53 2.79
C LEU A 108 8.16 6.97 2.82
N ASN A 109 8.31 7.62 1.66
CA ASN A 109 8.74 9.01 1.57
C ASN A 109 7.72 9.90 0.84
N ALA A 110 7.89 11.22 0.96
CA ALA A 110 7.01 12.20 0.33
C ALA A 110 6.96 12.05 -1.21
N ALA A 111 8.07 11.64 -1.84
CA ALA A 111 8.11 11.40 -3.28
C ALA A 111 7.23 10.22 -3.69
N ALA A 112 7.34 9.08 -3.01
CA ALA A 112 6.46 7.93 -3.24
C ALA A 112 5.00 8.28 -2.92
N ASN A 113 4.75 9.02 -1.84
CA ASN A 113 3.41 9.49 -1.50
C ASN A 113 2.83 10.42 -2.57
N ALA A 114 3.63 11.25 -3.23
CA ALA A 114 3.15 12.12 -4.30
C ALA A 114 2.99 11.37 -5.64
N GLN A 115 3.89 10.43 -5.93
CA GLN A 115 4.08 9.84 -7.25
C GLN A 115 3.69 8.36 -7.35
N THR A 116 3.05 7.80 -6.34
CA THR A 116 2.43 6.47 -6.41
C THR A 116 0.98 6.55 -5.94
N ASP A 117 0.24 5.47 -6.14
CA ASP A 117 -1.09 5.27 -5.56
C ASP A 117 -1.03 4.45 -4.27
N LEU A 118 0.16 4.26 -3.70
CA LEU A 118 0.34 3.53 -2.46
C LEU A 118 -0.15 4.35 -1.26
N PRO A 119 -0.76 3.71 -0.26
CA PRO A 119 -1.11 4.35 1.01
C PRO A 119 0.15 4.80 1.76
N ASP A 120 0.00 5.82 2.61
CA ASP A 120 1.08 6.24 3.52
C ASP A 120 1.35 5.12 4.54
N TYR A 121 2.63 4.80 4.75
CA TYR A 121 3.02 3.79 5.74
C TYR A 121 2.66 4.21 7.17
N ALA A 122 2.69 5.50 7.47
CA ALA A 122 2.51 6.01 8.82
C ALA A 122 1.11 5.69 9.35
N ASP A 123 0.10 5.84 8.50
CA ASP A 123 -1.31 5.58 8.84
C ASP A 123 -1.60 4.10 9.14
N ALA A 124 -0.81 3.17 8.58
CA ALA A 124 -1.06 1.74 8.67
C ALA A 124 -0.13 1.02 9.65
N ILE A 125 1.16 1.34 9.61
CA ILE A 125 2.22 0.58 10.30
C ILE A 125 3.23 1.46 11.04
N GLY A 126 3.04 2.78 11.08
CA GLY A 126 3.88 3.69 11.86
C GLY A 126 3.64 3.55 13.36
N VAL A 127 4.70 3.62 14.16
CA VAL A 127 4.57 3.69 15.64
C VAL A 127 4.23 5.13 16.03
N PRO A 128 3.15 5.38 16.78
CA PRO A 128 2.86 6.72 17.31
C PRO A 128 3.97 7.20 18.25
N ASP A 129 4.34 8.48 18.16
CA ASP A 129 5.32 9.12 19.03
C ASP A 129 4.68 9.42 20.40
N PRO A 130 5.12 8.79 21.51
CA PRO A 130 4.56 9.04 22.84
C PRO A 130 4.81 10.47 23.32
N ALA A 131 5.83 11.16 22.80
CA ALA A 131 6.10 12.56 23.11
C ALA A 131 5.25 13.53 22.26
N LYS A 132 4.68 13.05 21.15
CA LYS A 132 3.89 13.85 20.19
C LYS A 132 2.73 13.01 19.66
N PRO A 133 1.57 13.02 20.35
CA PRO A 133 0.45 12.10 20.06
C PRO A 133 -0.10 12.15 18.63
N ASP A 134 0.06 13.27 17.93
CA ASP A 134 -0.40 13.46 16.54
C ASP A 134 0.67 13.08 15.49
N PHE A 135 1.82 12.57 15.92
CA PHE A 135 2.96 12.25 15.06
C PHE A 135 3.38 10.79 15.25
N HIS A 136 4.05 10.25 14.23
CA HIS A 136 4.70 8.95 14.31
C HIS A 136 6.20 9.12 14.60
N LEU A 137 6.83 8.06 15.09
CA LEU A 137 8.29 8.02 15.25
C LEU A 137 8.98 8.35 13.92
N ASP A 138 10.09 9.08 14.02
CA ASP A 138 10.82 9.55 12.85
C ASP A 138 11.37 8.37 12.02
N ALA A 139 10.80 8.15 10.83
CA ALA A 139 11.27 7.14 9.89
C ALA A 139 12.40 7.66 8.98
N LYS A 140 12.99 8.83 9.23
CA LYS A 140 14.11 9.35 8.43
C LYS A 140 15.26 8.35 8.23
N PRO A 141 15.76 7.61 9.25
CA PRO A 141 16.82 6.64 9.01
C PRO A 141 16.36 5.49 8.10
N LEU A 142 15.08 5.11 8.19
CA LEU A 142 14.45 4.10 7.34
C LEU A 142 14.36 4.58 5.88
N ILE A 143 13.92 5.83 5.68
CA ILE A 143 13.91 6.51 4.38
C ILE A 143 15.33 6.59 3.80
N GLN A 144 16.34 6.93 4.62
CA GLN A 144 17.73 7.00 4.17
C GLN A 144 18.27 5.64 3.71
N ARG A 145 17.97 4.55 4.43
CA ARG A 145 18.31 3.19 3.97
C ARG A 145 17.64 2.86 2.65
N GLY A 146 16.35 3.19 2.51
CA GLY A 146 15.62 2.96 1.27
C GLY A 146 16.17 3.78 0.09
N LEU A 147 16.53 5.04 0.32
CA LEU A 147 17.18 5.89 -0.68
C LEU A 147 18.54 5.34 -1.13
N ALA A 148 19.28 4.69 -0.23
CA ALA A 148 20.55 4.05 -0.57
C ALA A 148 20.37 2.83 -1.50
N LEU A 149 19.16 2.29 -1.62
CA LEU A 149 18.84 1.23 -2.57
C LEU A 149 18.56 1.76 -3.99
N CYS A 150 18.34 3.07 -4.14
CA CYS A 150 18.12 3.69 -5.44
C CYS A 150 19.39 3.55 -6.30
N GLY A 151 19.23 3.02 -7.51
CA GLY A 151 20.35 2.72 -8.42
C GLY A 151 20.98 1.34 -8.22
N THR A 152 20.59 0.58 -7.18
CA THR A 152 20.97 -0.83 -6.98
C THR A 152 19.82 -1.80 -7.24
N SER A 153 18.90 -1.45 -8.15
CA SER A 153 17.67 -2.21 -8.43
C SER A 153 17.91 -3.72 -8.44
N ALA A 154 17.49 -4.39 -7.37
CA ALA A 154 17.25 -5.81 -7.43
C ALA A 154 16.05 -6.00 -8.37
N PRO A 155 16.12 -6.92 -9.35
CA PRO A 155 14.97 -7.21 -10.17
C PRO A 155 13.85 -7.73 -9.26
N SER A 156 12.76 -6.97 -9.16
CA SER A 156 11.48 -7.54 -8.72
C SER A 156 11.20 -8.75 -9.62
N PRO A 157 10.81 -9.92 -9.08
CA PRO A 157 10.53 -11.07 -9.91
C PRO A 157 9.36 -10.70 -10.83
N ALA A 158 9.67 -10.38 -12.08
CA ALA A 158 8.68 -10.22 -13.12
C ALA A 158 7.84 -11.50 -13.18
N PRO A 159 6.52 -11.42 -13.41
CA PRO A 159 5.77 -12.60 -13.76
C PRO A 159 6.44 -13.21 -14.99
N THR A 160 6.80 -14.48 -14.91
CA THR A 160 7.48 -15.25 -15.96
C THR A 160 6.54 -15.42 -17.15
N GLY A 161 6.32 -14.35 -17.90
CA GLY A 161 5.44 -14.27 -19.06
C GLY A 161 6.26 -14.34 -20.35
N GLY A 162 6.29 -15.55 -20.91
CA GLY A 162 6.66 -15.97 -22.27
C GLY A 162 7.36 -15.00 -23.25
N SER A 163 8.33 -15.55 -23.97
CA SER A 163 9.14 -15.00 -25.07
C SER A 163 8.39 -14.34 -26.26
N ASN A 164 7.07 -14.14 -26.18
CA ASN A 164 6.23 -13.47 -27.16
C ASN A 164 5.71 -12.09 -26.70
N ARG A 165 6.24 -11.53 -25.60
CA ARG A 165 5.85 -10.20 -25.11
C ARG A 165 6.29 -9.12 -26.12
N PRO A 166 5.39 -8.24 -26.60
CA PRO A 166 5.78 -7.11 -27.43
C PRO A 166 6.79 -6.23 -26.70
N ALA A 167 7.83 -5.75 -27.39
CA ALA A 167 8.88 -4.92 -26.80
C ALA A 167 8.35 -3.62 -26.16
N GLY A 168 7.23 -3.11 -26.66
CA GLY A 168 6.56 -1.93 -26.12
C GLY A 168 5.45 -2.22 -25.10
N LEU A 169 5.23 -3.47 -24.67
CA LEU A 169 4.19 -3.78 -23.68
C LEU A 169 4.56 -3.17 -22.32
N VAL A 170 3.63 -2.41 -21.76
CA VAL A 170 3.67 -1.85 -20.42
C VAL A 170 2.41 -2.27 -19.66
N GLU A 171 2.56 -2.54 -18.37
CA GLU A 171 1.50 -3.07 -17.50
C GLU A 171 1.53 -2.32 -16.17
N ARG A 172 0.35 -1.96 -15.66
CA ARG A 172 0.18 -1.19 -14.41
C ARG A 172 0.92 -1.84 -13.25
N GLU A 173 0.84 -3.16 -13.14
CA GLU A 173 1.39 -3.96 -12.05
C GLU A 173 2.93 -3.94 -12.02
N THR A 174 3.57 -3.78 -13.17
CA THR A 174 5.03 -3.80 -13.31
C THR A 174 5.63 -2.41 -13.55
N TRP A 175 4.79 -1.38 -13.55
CA TRP A 175 5.20 -0.01 -13.83
C TRP A 175 5.89 0.62 -12.62
N THR A 176 7.12 1.07 -12.81
CA THR A 176 7.97 1.62 -11.74
C THR A 176 8.36 3.09 -11.94
N ASP A 177 8.03 3.66 -13.11
CA ASP A 177 8.51 4.98 -13.53
C ASP A 177 7.48 6.08 -13.16
N GLY A 178 6.90 5.97 -11.95
CA GLY A 178 5.89 6.88 -11.40
C GLY A 178 4.46 6.31 -11.42
N ARG A 179 3.46 7.20 -11.40
CA ARG A 179 2.04 6.80 -11.41
C ARG A 179 1.64 6.27 -12.77
N TRP A 180 0.77 5.27 -12.79
CA TRP A 180 0.24 4.73 -14.03
C TRP A 180 -0.74 5.72 -14.68
N PRO A 181 -0.46 6.23 -15.90
CA PRO A 181 -1.22 7.33 -16.48
C PRO A 181 -2.46 6.89 -17.27
N PHE A 182 -2.73 5.59 -17.39
CA PHE A 182 -3.83 5.09 -18.21
C PHE A 182 -4.99 4.52 -17.39
N THR A 183 -6.21 4.61 -17.95
CA THR A 183 -7.40 3.98 -17.35
C THR A 183 -7.44 2.47 -17.53
N VAL A 184 -6.69 1.93 -18.49
CA VAL A 184 -6.53 0.49 -18.76
C VAL A 184 -5.37 -0.10 -17.97
N ASP A 185 -5.33 -1.41 -17.76
CA ASP A 185 -4.25 -2.07 -16.99
C ASP A 185 -3.00 -2.39 -17.81
N SER A 186 -3.13 -2.44 -19.13
CA SER A 186 -1.99 -2.65 -20.03
C SER A 186 -2.13 -1.83 -21.30
N ALA A 187 -0.98 -1.48 -21.88
CA ALA A 187 -0.90 -0.74 -23.13
C ALA A 187 0.36 -1.16 -23.89
N THR A 188 0.34 -1.06 -25.22
CA THR A 188 1.52 -1.33 -26.05
C THR A 188 2.00 -0.05 -26.71
N LEU A 189 3.22 0.37 -26.39
CA LEU A 189 3.88 1.51 -26.98
C LEU A 189 4.50 1.15 -28.32
N PHE A 190 4.43 2.08 -29.26
CA PHE A 190 5.09 1.98 -30.55
C PHE A 190 5.83 3.28 -30.84
N CYS A 191 6.93 3.17 -31.55
CA CYS A 191 7.68 4.32 -32.02
C CYS A 191 7.91 4.20 -33.53
N THR A 192 7.58 5.26 -34.26
CA THR A 192 7.79 5.34 -35.70
C THR A 192 8.55 6.63 -36.02
N LYS A 193 9.49 6.56 -36.97
CA LYS A 193 10.20 7.75 -37.47
C LYS A 193 9.38 8.38 -38.60
N GLY A 194 9.03 9.66 -38.45
CA GLY A 194 8.40 10.46 -39.49
C GLY A 194 9.31 11.59 -39.96
N ALA A 195 8.85 12.33 -40.98
CA ALA A 195 9.55 13.52 -41.49
C ALA A 195 9.81 14.58 -40.40
N ASP A 196 8.89 14.67 -39.44
CA ASP A 196 8.91 15.67 -38.35
C ASP A 196 9.54 15.12 -37.05
N GLY A 197 10.17 13.95 -37.10
CA GLY A 197 10.82 13.29 -35.96
C GLY A 197 10.10 12.04 -35.45
N GLU A 198 10.43 11.64 -34.23
CA GLU A 198 9.95 10.41 -33.60
C GLU A 198 8.50 10.57 -33.11
N ARG A 199 7.63 9.68 -33.59
CA ARG A 199 6.19 9.65 -33.28
C ARG A 199 5.94 8.46 -32.36
N VAL A 200 5.56 8.76 -31.12
CA VAL A 200 5.19 7.74 -30.14
C VAL A 200 3.68 7.58 -30.15
N THR A 201 3.22 6.35 -30.35
CA THR A 201 1.81 5.97 -30.25
C THR A 201 1.63 4.90 -29.19
N VAL A 202 0.40 4.79 -28.69
CA VAL A 202 0.01 3.78 -27.71
C VAL A 202 -1.22 3.04 -28.22
N VAL A 203 -1.19 1.71 -28.15
CA VAL A 203 -2.36 0.87 -28.39
C VAL A 203 -2.96 0.44 -27.07
N ALA A 204 -4.23 0.78 -26.88
CA ALA A 204 -5.06 0.37 -25.76
C ALA A 204 -6.49 0.16 -26.26
N ASN A 205 -7.25 -0.76 -25.67
CA ASN A 205 -8.64 -1.04 -26.08
C ASN A 205 -8.83 -1.31 -27.58
N ARG A 206 -7.81 -1.86 -28.25
CA ARG A 206 -7.75 -2.12 -29.71
C ARG A 206 -7.74 -0.86 -30.59
N GLU A 207 -7.44 0.30 -30.03
CA GLU A 207 -7.27 1.55 -30.76
C GLU A 207 -5.86 2.12 -30.54
N MET A 208 -5.31 2.74 -31.58
CA MET A 208 -4.00 3.37 -31.54
C MET A 208 -4.16 4.88 -31.39
N TYR A 209 -3.56 5.46 -30.36
CA TYR A 209 -3.63 6.88 -30.04
C TYR A 209 -2.26 7.54 -30.18
N ALA A 210 -2.26 8.84 -30.50
CA ALA A 210 -1.06 9.68 -30.50
C ALA A 210 -0.66 10.04 -29.06
N LEU A 211 0.52 9.61 -28.62
CA LEU A 211 0.99 9.81 -27.24
C LEU A 211 1.82 11.09 -27.09
N ASN A 212 2.73 11.38 -28.04
CA ASN A 212 3.58 12.58 -27.99
C ASN A 212 3.12 13.69 -28.94
N GLY A 213 3.71 14.88 -28.79
CA GLY A 213 3.39 16.06 -29.61
C GLY A 213 3.58 15.82 -31.11
N THR A 214 4.68 15.15 -31.50
CA THR A 214 4.96 14.83 -32.92
C THR A 214 3.91 13.90 -33.52
N ALA A 215 3.46 12.88 -32.78
CA ALA A 215 2.38 11.99 -33.22
C ALA A 215 1.04 12.74 -33.34
N LYS A 216 0.74 13.66 -32.41
CA LYS A 216 -0.47 14.49 -32.47
C LYS A 216 -0.45 15.41 -33.69
N SER A 217 0.68 16.06 -33.95
CA SER A 217 0.88 16.95 -35.11
C SER A 217 0.76 16.22 -36.45
N ALA A 218 1.07 14.92 -36.49
CA ALA A 218 0.91 14.12 -37.70
C ALA A 218 -0.57 13.92 -38.11
N LYS A 219 -1.52 14.10 -37.19
CA LYS A 219 -2.98 13.93 -37.43
C LYS A 219 -3.37 12.57 -38.02
N LEU A 220 -2.54 11.55 -37.79
CA LEU A 220 -2.79 10.17 -38.25
C LEU A 220 -3.56 9.32 -37.22
N TRP A 221 -3.52 9.73 -35.95
CA TRP A 221 -4.14 9.01 -34.84
C TRP A 221 -4.97 9.95 -33.97
N PRO A 222 -6.06 9.46 -33.38
CA PRO A 222 -6.81 10.21 -32.37
C PRO A 222 -5.92 10.55 -31.17
N PRO A 223 -6.27 11.60 -30.41
CA PRO A 223 -5.59 11.91 -29.17
C PRO A 223 -5.94 10.87 -28.09
N PHE A 224 -5.01 10.61 -27.17
CA PHE A 224 -5.16 9.58 -26.14
C PHE A 224 -6.01 9.99 -24.92
N ASP A 225 -6.61 11.19 -24.93
CA ASP A 225 -7.47 11.71 -23.86
C ASP A 225 -8.52 10.72 -23.31
N PRO A 226 -9.18 9.86 -24.14
CA PRO A 226 -10.15 8.89 -23.64
C PRO A 226 -9.57 7.83 -22.69
N ILE A 227 -8.27 7.56 -22.78
CA ILE A 227 -7.58 6.59 -21.93
C ILE A 227 -6.68 7.26 -20.90
N TRP A 228 -6.60 8.59 -20.87
CA TRP A 228 -5.74 9.34 -19.96
C TRP A 228 -6.40 9.46 -18.58
N ALA A 229 -5.81 8.83 -17.57
CA ALA A 229 -6.32 8.81 -16.22
C ALA A 229 -6.28 10.21 -15.57
N ASP A 230 -7.37 10.55 -14.88
CA ASP A 230 -7.44 11.71 -14.01
C ASP A 230 -6.56 11.52 -12.77
N ASP A 231 -6.04 12.63 -12.25
CA ASP A 231 -5.28 12.63 -11.00
C ASP A 231 -6.24 12.69 -9.79
N PRO A 232 -6.42 11.60 -9.01
CA PRO A 232 -7.24 11.62 -7.80
C PRO A 232 -6.72 12.57 -6.70
N LYS A 233 -5.45 12.96 -6.74
CA LYS A 233 -4.81 13.88 -5.78
C LYS A 233 -4.95 15.34 -6.22
N ALA A 234 -5.27 15.59 -7.49
CA ALA A 234 -5.41 16.93 -8.05
C ALA A 234 -6.60 17.01 -9.02
N PRO A 235 -7.81 17.33 -8.52
CA PRO A 235 -9.02 17.39 -9.34
C PRO A 235 -8.86 18.27 -10.58
N GLY A 236 -9.24 17.72 -11.74
CA GLY A 236 -9.15 18.40 -13.04
C GLY A 236 -7.79 18.30 -13.73
N LEU A 237 -6.78 17.69 -13.09
CA LEU A 237 -5.51 17.35 -13.72
C LEU A 237 -5.49 15.89 -14.17
N LYS A 238 -4.60 15.60 -15.11
CA LYS A 238 -4.29 14.25 -15.58
C LYS A 238 -2.98 13.77 -14.98
N ILE A 239 -2.84 12.46 -14.79
CA ILE A 239 -1.58 11.85 -14.33
C ILE A 239 -0.47 12.13 -15.36
N ASN A 240 0.74 12.46 -14.89
CA ASN A 240 1.86 12.76 -15.78
C ASN A 240 2.17 11.59 -16.74
N VAL A 241 2.10 11.84 -18.04
CA VAL A 241 2.39 10.85 -19.10
C VAL A 241 3.84 10.89 -19.58
N GLY A 242 4.65 11.85 -19.11
CA GLY A 242 6.03 12.07 -19.54
C GLY A 242 6.90 10.80 -19.53
N PRO A 243 6.98 10.06 -18.41
CA PRO A 243 7.75 8.82 -18.34
C PRO A 243 7.30 7.76 -19.38
N MET A 244 6.00 7.71 -19.71
CA MET A 244 5.48 6.82 -20.74
C MET A 244 5.92 7.24 -22.15
N ILE A 245 6.00 8.54 -22.41
CA ILE A 245 6.55 9.09 -23.66
C ILE A 245 8.03 8.75 -23.78
N GLU A 246 8.81 8.93 -22.71
CA GLU A 246 10.23 8.59 -22.69
C GLU A 246 10.49 7.11 -22.96
N ARG A 247 9.70 6.23 -22.32
CA ARG A 247 9.71 4.79 -22.59
C ARG A 247 9.42 4.48 -24.06
N GLY A 248 8.44 5.16 -24.65
CA GLY A 248 8.11 5.01 -26.06
C GLY A 248 9.20 5.51 -27.00
N LEU A 249 9.82 6.67 -26.72
CA LEU A 249 10.93 7.22 -27.51
C LEU A 249 12.16 6.30 -27.48
N ALA A 250 12.42 5.62 -26.36
CA ALA A 250 13.50 4.65 -26.27
C ALA A 250 13.36 3.50 -27.29
N LEU A 251 12.13 3.17 -27.72
CA LEU A 251 11.87 2.15 -28.75
C LEU A 251 12.32 2.59 -30.15
N CYS A 252 12.45 3.89 -30.43
CA CYS A 252 12.93 4.39 -31.74
C CYS A 252 14.45 4.23 -31.96
N LYS A 253 15.18 3.86 -30.91
CA LYS A 253 16.63 3.61 -30.93
C LYS A 253 16.99 2.15 -31.22
N GLY A 254 15.99 1.27 -31.29
CA GLY A 254 16.13 -0.13 -31.67
C GLY A 254 16.26 -0.36 -33.17
#